data_AF-A4S3X0-F1
#
_entry.id   AF-A4S3X0-F1
#
_cell.length_a   1.000
_cell.length_b   1.000
_cell.length_c   1.000
_cell.angle_alpha   90.00
_cell.angle_beta   90.00
_cell.angle_gamma   90.00
#
_symmetry.space_group_name_H-M   'P 1'
#
loop_
_entity.id
_entity.type
_entity.pdbx_description
1 polymer ?
#
loop_
_entity_poly.entity_id
_entity_poly.type
_entity_poly.pdbx_seq_one_letter_code
_entity_poly.pdbx_strand_id
1 'polypeptide(L)'
;MRCVEDAVDAREAEAGTATLRDELAFAEAQTTKNPKNYQVWNHARMVLERADAAGAFEGLRDGAFAHANAALMLDGKNIHAWSHRAWLVERCDAWEEEMAFTEEMLAEDWMNNSAWNARFQCVMVCLERGDVGVLEREAAFATTAPRVDDDNESAWNYLRGLCAIAERDGSAIPRDVANRVVALAIDAARTAAAPAPSRVPSRHAALLLADRVAAEAVRDADIGRAASAESMFRNLATLDPLRGNYYRTRIDRLRAALA
;
A
#
# COMPACT_ATOMS: atom_id res chain seq x y z
N MET A 1 -16.37 48.34 -24.82
CA MET A 1 -15.31 48.67 -23.85
C MET A 1 -14.78 47.44 -23.09
N ARG A 2 -15.50 46.29 -23.05
CA ARG A 2 -15.06 45.04 -22.38
C ARG A 2 -13.68 44.49 -22.83
N CYS A 3 -13.31 44.65 -24.10
CA CYS A 3 -12.10 44.06 -24.69
C CYS A 3 -10.75 44.50 -24.07
N VAL A 4 -10.67 45.68 -23.45
CA VAL A 4 -9.40 46.18 -22.86
C VAL A 4 -9.25 45.72 -21.40
N GLU A 5 -10.34 45.76 -20.63
CA GLU A 5 -10.37 45.23 -19.26
C GLU A 5 -10.12 43.72 -19.28
N ASP A 6 -10.81 42.99 -20.17
CA ASP A 6 -10.60 41.55 -20.37
C ASP A 6 -9.13 41.22 -20.76
N ALA A 7 -8.46 42.10 -21.52
CA ALA A 7 -7.07 41.89 -21.93
C ALA A 7 -6.03 42.26 -20.84
N VAL A 8 -6.36 43.21 -19.95
CA VAL A 8 -5.53 43.55 -18.79
C VAL A 8 -5.64 42.45 -17.74
N ASP A 9 -6.86 42.00 -17.43
CA ASP A 9 -7.12 40.91 -16.50
C ASP A 9 -6.44 39.60 -16.98
N ALA A 10 -6.49 39.32 -18.28
CA ALA A 10 -5.79 38.17 -18.87
C ALA A 10 -4.27 38.27 -18.72
N ARG A 11 -3.68 39.46 -18.89
CA ARG A 11 -2.22 39.67 -18.70
C ARG A 11 -1.80 39.55 -17.25
N GLU A 12 -2.61 40.05 -16.32
CA GLU A 12 -2.35 39.92 -14.88
C GLU A 12 -2.47 38.45 -14.42
N ALA A 13 -3.46 37.72 -14.92
CA ALA A 13 -3.60 36.29 -14.70
C ALA A 13 -2.42 35.48 -15.28
N GLU A 14 -1.95 35.83 -16.48
CA GLU A 14 -0.79 35.21 -17.12
C GLU A 14 0.51 35.48 -16.33
N ALA A 15 0.71 36.73 -15.87
CA ALA A 15 1.85 37.10 -15.03
C ALA A 15 1.83 36.40 -13.66
N GLY A 16 0.66 36.28 -13.05
CA GLY A 16 0.46 35.51 -11.81
C GLY A 16 0.78 34.03 -11.98
N THR A 17 0.34 33.44 -13.10
CA THR A 17 0.64 32.04 -13.44
C THR A 17 2.13 31.82 -13.68
N ALA A 18 2.81 32.74 -14.37
CA ALA A 18 4.26 32.66 -14.57
C ALA A 18 5.02 32.70 -13.24
N THR A 19 4.63 33.58 -12.32
CA THR A 19 5.23 33.69 -10.99
C THR A 19 5.10 32.40 -10.18
N LEU A 20 3.92 31.76 -10.22
CA LEU A 20 3.69 30.48 -9.53
C LEU A 20 4.51 29.34 -10.12
N ARG A 21 4.72 29.32 -11.44
CA ARG A 21 5.60 28.34 -12.10
C ARG A 21 7.05 28.49 -11.64
N ASP A 22 7.56 29.71 -11.60
CA ASP A 22 8.93 29.99 -11.16
C ASP A 22 9.13 29.63 -9.68
N GLU A 23 8.14 29.93 -8.83
CA GLU A 23 8.18 29.59 -7.41
C GLU A 23 8.09 28.07 -7.19
N LEU A 24 7.30 27.35 -7.99
CA LEU A 24 7.26 25.89 -7.93
C LEU A 24 8.62 25.29 -8.31
N ALA A 25 9.23 25.76 -9.40
CA ALA A 25 10.56 25.31 -9.81
C ALA A 25 11.62 25.58 -8.73
N PHE A 26 11.53 26.73 -8.05
CA PHE A 26 12.36 27.02 -6.88
C PHE A 26 12.12 26.01 -5.75
N ALA A 27 10.85 25.77 -5.38
CA ALA A 27 10.48 24.85 -4.31
C ALA A 27 10.96 23.42 -4.61
N GLU A 28 10.75 22.94 -5.82
CA GLU A 28 11.20 21.63 -6.30
C GLU A 28 12.73 21.50 -6.22
N ALA A 29 13.47 22.51 -6.65
CA ALA A 29 14.92 22.53 -6.50
C ALA A 29 15.36 22.47 -5.01
N GLN A 30 14.60 23.08 -4.09
CA GLN A 30 14.88 22.96 -2.66
C GLN A 30 14.55 21.58 -2.11
N THR A 31 13.49 20.92 -2.58
CA THR A 31 13.19 19.53 -2.19
C THR A 31 14.27 18.57 -2.69
N THR A 32 14.83 18.77 -3.88
CA THR A 32 15.95 17.95 -4.38
C THR A 32 17.20 18.12 -3.53
N LYS A 33 17.49 19.36 -3.08
CA LYS A 33 18.64 19.63 -2.20
C LYS A 33 18.41 19.14 -0.77
N ASN A 34 17.17 19.21 -0.27
CA ASN A 34 16.80 18.91 1.10
C ASN A 34 15.62 17.92 1.14
N PRO A 35 15.79 16.67 0.65
CA PRO A 35 14.67 15.76 0.37
C PRO A 35 13.94 15.25 1.61
N LYS A 36 14.52 15.45 2.81
CA LYS A 36 13.96 15.03 4.10
C LYS A 36 13.54 16.20 4.98
N ASN A 37 13.21 17.33 4.36
CA ASN A 37 12.78 18.55 5.06
C ASN A 37 11.27 18.79 4.85
N TYR A 38 10.50 18.88 5.94
CA TYR A 38 9.05 19.08 5.86
C TYR A 38 8.65 20.40 5.18
N GLN A 39 9.39 21.48 5.45
CA GLN A 39 9.04 22.82 5.02
C GLN A 39 9.12 22.98 3.50
N VAL A 40 10.14 22.43 2.85
CA VAL A 40 10.30 22.52 1.39
C VAL A 40 9.20 21.74 0.65
N TRP A 41 8.83 20.56 1.14
CA TRP A 41 7.73 19.77 0.57
C TRP A 41 6.37 20.42 0.80
N ASN A 42 6.15 21.00 1.99
CA ASN A 42 4.94 21.75 2.29
C ASN A 42 4.83 23.01 1.42
N HIS A 43 5.94 23.72 1.22
CA HIS A 43 6.00 24.91 0.37
C HIS A 43 5.63 24.57 -1.09
N ALA A 44 6.20 23.50 -1.65
CA ALA A 44 5.83 23.04 -2.99
C ALA A 44 4.31 22.74 -3.11
N ARG A 45 3.70 22.12 -2.09
CA ARG A 45 2.24 21.91 -2.06
C ARG A 45 1.46 23.22 -2.00
N MET A 46 1.86 24.16 -1.15
CA MET A 46 1.19 25.46 -1.05
C MET A 46 1.21 26.23 -2.37
N VAL A 47 2.32 26.16 -3.13
CA VAL A 47 2.41 26.78 -4.45
C VAL A 47 1.42 26.13 -5.42
N LEU A 48 1.33 24.80 -5.45
CA LEU A 48 0.38 24.06 -6.28
C LEU A 48 -1.08 24.33 -5.88
N GLU A 49 -1.39 24.43 -4.59
CA GLU A 49 -2.73 24.83 -4.12
C GLU A 49 -3.09 26.24 -4.58
N ARG A 50 -2.11 27.16 -4.59
CA ARG A 50 -2.30 28.52 -5.09
C ARG A 50 -2.51 28.56 -6.60
N ALA A 51 -1.80 27.70 -7.33
CA ALA A 51 -1.99 27.53 -8.77
C ALA A 51 -3.38 27.00 -9.09
N ASP A 52 -3.91 26.07 -8.30
CA ASP A 52 -5.28 25.58 -8.48
C ASP A 52 -6.32 26.68 -8.22
N ALA A 53 -6.16 27.44 -7.14
CA ALA A 53 -7.03 28.59 -6.86
C ALA A 53 -6.99 29.66 -7.97
N ALA A 54 -5.93 29.68 -8.77
CA ALA A 54 -5.76 30.56 -9.93
C ALA A 54 -6.16 29.91 -11.28
N GLY A 55 -6.65 28.66 -11.28
CA GLY A 55 -7.01 27.93 -12.51
C GLY A 55 -5.81 27.50 -13.36
N ALA A 56 -4.60 27.48 -12.78
CA ALA A 56 -3.35 27.19 -13.46
C ALA A 56 -2.77 25.79 -13.15
N PHE A 57 -3.40 25.02 -12.27
CA PHE A 57 -2.90 23.72 -11.81
C PHE A 57 -2.72 22.71 -12.95
N GLU A 58 -3.64 22.66 -13.92
CA GLU A 58 -3.58 21.73 -15.05
C GLU A 58 -2.26 21.86 -15.83
N GLY A 59 -1.78 23.09 -16.01
CA GLY A 59 -0.50 23.35 -16.70
C GLY A 59 0.76 23.01 -15.88
N LEU A 60 0.60 22.63 -14.60
CA LEU A 60 1.68 22.25 -13.69
C LEU A 60 1.60 20.78 -13.24
N ARG A 61 0.45 20.12 -13.46
CA ARG A 61 0.16 18.74 -13.02
C ARG A 61 1.28 17.76 -13.39
N ASP A 62 1.59 17.67 -14.68
CA ASP A 62 2.54 16.68 -15.18
C ASP A 62 3.96 16.92 -14.66
N GLY A 63 4.34 18.20 -14.50
CA GLY A 63 5.61 18.58 -13.88
C GLY A 63 5.69 18.16 -12.41
N ALA A 64 4.62 18.39 -11.64
CA ALA A 64 4.57 18.02 -10.22
C ALA A 64 4.66 16.49 -10.03
N PHE A 65 3.97 15.72 -10.86
CA PHE A 65 4.09 14.26 -10.86
C PHE A 65 5.49 13.79 -11.30
N ALA A 66 6.07 14.39 -12.34
CA ALA A 66 7.42 14.06 -12.79
C ALA A 66 8.47 14.34 -11.69
N HIS A 67 8.31 15.44 -10.95
CA HIS A 67 9.16 15.78 -9.81
C HIS A 67 9.03 14.77 -8.67
N ALA A 68 7.80 14.40 -8.31
CA ALA A 68 7.55 13.35 -7.30
C ALA A 68 8.16 12.00 -7.73
N ASN A 69 8.05 11.64 -9.01
CA ASN A 69 8.65 10.43 -9.58
C ASN A 69 10.16 10.48 -9.47
N ALA A 70 10.80 11.58 -9.88
CA ALA A 70 12.24 11.72 -9.80
C ALA A 70 12.75 11.59 -8.35
N ALA A 71 12.03 12.14 -7.37
CA ALA A 71 12.37 11.99 -5.96
C ALA A 71 12.26 10.54 -5.47
N LEU A 72 11.24 9.80 -5.92
CA LEU A 72 11.02 8.40 -5.56
C LEU A 72 11.97 7.43 -6.30
N MET A 73 12.36 7.74 -7.53
CA MET A 73 13.39 6.97 -8.25
C MET A 73 14.77 7.13 -7.59
N LEU A 74 15.03 8.26 -6.92
CA LEU A 74 16.25 8.48 -6.16
C LEU A 74 16.21 7.82 -4.77
N ASP A 75 15.09 7.92 -4.07
CA ASP A 75 14.84 7.30 -2.76
C ASP A 75 13.41 6.76 -2.72
N GLY A 76 13.25 5.48 -3.10
CA GLY A 76 11.95 4.81 -3.18
C GLY A 76 11.21 4.69 -1.85
N LYS A 77 11.84 5.07 -0.74
CA LYS A 77 11.26 5.04 0.61
C LYS A 77 11.14 6.46 1.22
N ASN A 78 11.34 7.52 0.41
CA ASN A 78 11.16 8.89 0.88
C ASN A 78 9.70 9.18 1.25
N ILE A 79 9.43 9.28 2.55
CA ILE A 79 8.07 9.51 3.07
C ILE A 79 7.47 10.84 2.61
N HIS A 80 8.27 11.89 2.41
CA HIS A 80 7.76 13.18 1.97
C HIS A 80 7.35 13.16 0.51
N ALA A 81 8.14 12.50 -0.34
CA ALA A 81 7.82 12.32 -1.75
C ALA A 81 6.56 11.46 -1.92
N TRP A 82 6.47 10.31 -1.23
CA TRP A 82 5.23 9.50 -1.21
C TRP A 82 4.03 10.27 -0.69
N SER A 83 4.19 11.04 0.39
CA SER A 83 3.09 11.87 0.90
C SER A 83 2.67 12.97 -0.08
N HIS A 84 3.62 13.54 -0.83
CA HIS A 84 3.34 14.57 -1.83
C HIS A 84 2.64 13.97 -3.04
N ARG A 85 3.10 12.79 -3.48
CA ARG A 85 2.47 12.03 -4.56
C ARG A 85 1.04 11.60 -4.21
N ALA A 86 0.81 11.06 -3.00
CA ALA A 86 -0.53 10.70 -2.55
C ALA A 86 -1.49 11.91 -2.58
N TRP A 87 -1.01 13.08 -2.15
CA TRP A 87 -1.77 14.33 -2.26
C TRP A 87 -2.07 14.69 -3.73
N LEU A 88 -1.10 14.58 -4.64
CA LEU A 88 -1.32 14.80 -6.08
C LEU A 88 -2.36 13.83 -6.66
N VAL A 89 -2.27 12.55 -6.33
CA VAL A 89 -3.18 11.49 -6.79
C VAL A 89 -4.61 11.78 -6.36
N GLU A 90 -4.83 12.08 -5.07
CA GLU A 90 -6.15 12.42 -4.55
C GLU A 90 -6.71 13.70 -5.21
N ARG A 91 -5.86 14.72 -5.38
CA ARG A 91 -6.24 15.99 -6.00
C ARG A 91 -6.69 15.85 -7.46
N CYS A 92 -6.00 15.00 -8.20
CA CYS A 92 -6.18 14.83 -9.64
C CYS A 92 -7.07 13.64 -10.02
N ASP A 93 -7.57 12.90 -9.02
CA ASP A 93 -8.23 11.61 -9.20
C ASP A 93 -7.41 10.58 -10.01
N ALA A 94 -6.08 10.64 -9.91
CA ALA A 94 -5.12 9.91 -10.77
C ALA A 94 -4.82 8.48 -10.27
N TRP A 95 -5.85 7.75 -9.85
CA TRP A 95 -5.70 6.45 -9.18
C TRP A 95 -5.28 5.32 -10.13
N GLU A 96 -5.63 5.41 -11.41
CA GLU A 96 -5.19 4.43 -12.42
C GLU A 96 -3.69 4.59 -12.70
N GLU A 97 -3.22 5.83 -12.85
CA GLU A 97 -1.79 6.14 -12.99
C GLU A 97 -1.01 5.78 -11.73
N GLU A 98 -1.59 5.94 -10.54
CA GLU A 98 -0.97 5.51 -9.29
C GLU A 98 -0.82 3.99 -9.21
N MET A 99 -1.85 3.24 -9.60
CA MET A 99 -1.77 1.78 -9.64
C MET A 99 -0.62 1.31 -10.56
N ALA A 100 -0.49 1.90 -11.74
CA ALA A 100 0.61 1.62 -12.67
C ALA A 100 1.98 2.00 -12.07
N PHE A 101 2.10 3.17 -11.46
CA PHE A 101 3.34 3.60 -10.83
C PHE A 101 3.77 2.68 -9.68
N THR A 102 2.82 2.21 -8.85
CA THR A 102 3.16 1.25 -7.79
C THR A 102 3.67 -0.07 -8.34
N GLU A 103 3.17 -0.51 -9.50
CA GLU A 103 3.66 -1.71 -10.17
C GLU A 103 5.11 -1.53 -10.66
N GLU A 104 5.45 -0.37 -11.23
CA GLU A 104 6.83 -0.03 -11.62
C GLU A 104 7.76 -0.02 -10.41
N MET A 105 7.38 0.66 -9.32
CA MET A 105 8.18 0.71 -8.09
C MET A 105 8.39 -0.67 -7.45
N LEU A 106 7.40 -1.56 -7.55
CA LEU A 106 7.49 -2.94 -7.04
C LEU A 106 8.27 -3.87 -7.97
N ALA A 107 8.30 -3.58 -9.28
CA ALA A 107 9.16 -4.29 -10.22
C ALA A 107 10.64 -3.99 -9.96
N GLU A 108 10.97 -2.77 -9.53
CA GLU A 108 12.33 -2.39 -9.12
C GLU A 108 12.72 -2.91 -7.73
N ASP A 109 11.88 -2.71 -6.71
CA ASP A 109 12.09 -3.19 -5.35
C ASP A 109 10.78 -3.79 -4.80
N TRP A 110 10.64 -5.11 -4.93
CA TRP A 110 9.49 -5.85 -4.41
C TRP A 110 9.40 -5.83 -2.86
N MET A 111 10.46 -5.39 -2.16
CA MET A 111 10.49 -5.14 -0.72
C MET A 111 10.13 -3.69 -0.34
N ASN A 112 9.73 -2.88 -1.31
CA ASN A 112 9.35 -1.50 -1.04
C ASN A 112 7.97 -1.42 -0.37
N ASN A 113 7.96 -1.41 0.97
CA ASN A 113 6.73 -1.31 1.75
C ASN A 113 5.92 -0.04 1.46
N SER A 114 6.57 1.06 1.07
CA SER A 114 5.87 2.31 0.73
C SER A 114 5.06 2.17 -0.56
N ALA A 115 5.60 1.46 -1.56
CA ALA A 115 4.88 1.14 -2.78
C ALA A 115 3.71 0.18 -2.52
N TRP A 116 3.90 -0.86 -1.70
CA TRP A 116 2.80 -1.74 -1.26
C TRP A 116 1.69 -0.96 -0.52
N ASN A 117 2.06 0.01 0.31
CA ASN A 117 1.10 0.87 1.00
C ASN A 117 0.30 1.75 0.03
N ALA A 118 0.98 2.45 -0.88
CA ALA A 118 0.32 3.28 -1.90
C ALA A 118 -0.61 2.43 -2.80
N ARG A 119 -0.16 1.24 -3.17
CA ARG A 119 -0.99 0.27 -3.90
C ARG A 119 -2.23 -0.14 -3.12
N PHE A 120 -2.12 -0.34 -1.81
CA PHE A 120 -3.26 -0.67 -0.94
C PHE A 120 -4.28 0.48 -0.88
N GLN A 121 -3.83 1.74 -0.91
CA GLN A 121 -4.73 2.89 -1.00
C GLN A 121 -5.53 2.88 -2.31
N CYS A 122 -4.90 2.54 -3.44
CA CYS A 122 -5.60 2.38 -4.71
C CYS A 122 -6.70 1.29 -4.63
N VAL A 123 -6.42 0.17 -3.96
CA VAL A 123 -7.42 -0.88 -3.71
C VAL A 123 -8.62 -0.35 -2.92
N MET A 124 -8.37 0.43 -1.87
CA MET A 124 -9.45 1.03 -1.08
C MET A 124 -10.34 1.94 -1.94
N VAL A 125 -9.74 2.76 -2.81
CA VAL A 125 -10.50 3.62 -3.73
C VAL A 125 -11.30 2.81 -4.75
N CYS A 126 -10.75 1.73 -5.30
CA CYS A 126 -11.50 0.81 -6.17
C CYS A 126 -12.73 0.23 -5.45
N LEU A 127 -12.56 -0.17 -4.18
CA LEU A 127 -13.66 -0.70 -3.36
C LEU A 127 -14.73 0.36 -3.08
N GLU A 128 -14.34 1.59 -2.76
CA GLU A 128 -15.24 2.73 -2.56
C GLU A 128 -16.04 3.05 -3.83
N ARG A 129 -15.44 2.83 -5.01
CA ARG A 129 -16.09 2.94 -6.33
C ARG A 129 -16.93 1.71 -6.71
N GLY A 130 -16.98 0.69 -5.86
CA GLY A 130 -17.80 -0.51 -6.05
C GLY A 130 -17.14 -1.65 -6.84
N ASP A 131 -15.86 -1.54 -7.20
CA ASP A 131 -15.11 -2.63 -7.82
C ASP A 131 -14.61 -3.62 -6.77
N VAL A 132 -15.47 -4.55 -6.38
CA VAL A 132 -15.10 -5.65 -5.46
C VAL A 132 -14.13 -6.65 -6.10
N GLY A 133 -14.05 -6.69 -7.44
CA GLY A 133 -13.17 -7.59 -8.17
C GLY A 133 -11.68 -7.25 -8.00
N VAL A 134 -11.38 -6.02 -7.56
CA VAL A 134 -10.01 -5.59 -7.26
C VAL A 134 -9.32 -6.49 -6.24
N LEU A 135 -10.05 -7.01 -5.24
CA LEU A 135 -9.47 -7.86 -4.20
C LEU A 135 -8.87 -9.15 -4.77
N GLU A 136 -9.55 -9.76 -5.74
CA GLU A 136 -9.10 -11.00 -6.37
C GLU A 136 -7.90 -10.73 -7.30
N ARG A 137 -7.95 -9.65 -8.10
CA ARG A 137 -6.83 -9.24 -8.97
C ARG A 137 -5.58 -8.95 -8.15
N GLU A 138 -5.74 -8.25 -7.04
CA GLU A 138 -4.63 -7.83 -6.18
C GLU A 138 -4.10 -8.96 -5.30
N ALA A 139 -4.96 -9.88 -4.86
CA ALA A 139 -4.50 -11.12 -4.23
C ALA A 139 -3.65 -11.92 -5.22
N ALA A 140 -4.12 -12.10 -6.45
CA ALA A 140 -3.37 -12.80 -7.50
C ALA A 140 -2.02 -12.12 -7.77
N PHE A 141 -2.00 -10.79 -7.91
CA PHE A 141 -0.77 -10.01 -8.06
C PHE A 141 0.19 -10.24 -6.87
N ALA A 142 -0.28 -10.07 -5.64
CA ALA A 142 0.55 -10.21 -4.45
C ALA A 142 1.07 -11.65 -4.24
N THR A 143 0.37 -12.69 -4.72
CA THR A 143 0.88 -14.07 -4.70
C THR A 143 2.05 -14.33 -5.65
N THR A 144 2.35 -13.40 -6.56
CA THR A 144 3.56 -13.50 -7.40
C THR A 144 4.83 -13.11 -6.66
N ALA A 145 4.75 -12.22 -5.65
CA ALA A 145 5.91 -11.76 -4.89
C ALA A 145 6.64 -12.88 -4.12
N PRO A 146 5.93 -13.84 -3.46
CA PRO A 146 6.57 -15.03 -2.90
C PRO A 146 7.40 -15.86 -3.89
N ARG A 147 7.19 -15.73 -5.22
CA ARG A 147 8.02 -16.44 -6.22
C ARG A 147 9.41 -15.81 -6.37
N VAL A 148 9.55 -14.54 -5.99
CA VAL A 148 10.83 -13.82 -6.00
C VAL A 148 11.54 -14.03 -4.67
N ASP A 149 10.81 -13.86 -3.56
CA ASP A 149 11.29 -14.15 -2.21
C ASP A 149 10.11 -14.42 -1.29
N ASP A 150 10.07 -15.64 -0.78
CA ASP A 150 9.00 -16.12 0.06
C ASP A 150 8.95 -15.44 1.44
N ASP A 151 10.01 -14.78 1.89
CA ASP A 151 10.05 -14.09 3.19
C ASP A 151 9.75 -12.58 3.08
N ASN A 152 9.13 -12.12 1.98
CA ASN A 152 8.61 -10.76 1.82
C ASN A 152 7.58 -10.37 2.90
N GLU A 153 8.00 -9.73 3.99
CA GLU A 153 7.04 -9.27 5.01
C GLU A 153 5.97 -8.32 4.43
N SER A 154 6.33 -7.42 3.50
CA SER A 154 5.40 -6.46 2.89
C SER A 154 4.31 -7.13 2.07
N ALA A 155 4.64 -8.06 1.17
CA ALA A 155 3.63 -8.78 0.40
C ALA A 155 2.72 -9.66 1.27
N TRP A 156 3.26 -10.31 2.31
CA TRP A 156 2.44 -11.08 3.24
C TRP A 156 1.51 -10.19 4.09
N ASN A 157 1.98 -9.02 4.49
CA ASN A 157 1.14 -8.04 5.19
C ASN A 157 0.04 -7.50 4.28
N TYR A 158 0.35 -7.26 3.00
CA TYR A 158 -0.61 -6.86 1.99
C TYR A 158 -1.69 -7.93 1.79
N LEU A 159 -1.31 -9.20 1.58
CA LEU A 159 -2.25 -10.34 1.47
C LEU A 159 -3.13 -10.51 2.72
N ARG A 160 -2.55 -10.33 3.93
CA ARG A 160 -3.32 -10.33 5.18
C ARG A 160 -4.33 -9.19 5.21
N GLY A 161 -3.95 -7.99 4.76
CA GLY A 161 -4.85 -6.84 4.67
C GLY A 161 -6.02 -7.10 3.72
N LEU A 162 -5.76 -7.64 2.52
CA LEU A 162 -6.80 -8.01 1.56
C LEU A 162 -7.77 -9.06 2.13
N CYS A 163 -7.25 -10.10 2.78
CA CYS A 163 -8.07 -11.11 3.47
C CYS A 163 -8.96 -10.47 4.54
N ALA A 164 -8.38 -9.61 5.38
CA ALA A 164 -9.11 -8.96 6.47
C ALA A 164 -10.25 -8.06 5.96
N ILE A 165 -10.06 -7.38 4.84
CA ILE A 165 -11.13 -6.62 4.18
C ILE A 165 -12.21 -7.57 3.65
N ALA A 166 -11.80 -8.61 2.93
CA ALA A 166 -12.72 -9.53 2.28
C ALA A 166 -13.58 -10.32 3.29
N GLU A 167 -13.01 -10.66 4.45
CA GLU A 167 -13.66 -11.42 5.52
C GLU A 167 -14.33 -10.52 6.58
N ARG A 168 -14.29 -9.18 6.42
CA ARG A 168 -14.84 -8.25 7.42
C ARG A 168 -16.34 -8.46 7.58
N ASP A 169 -16.78 -8.63 8.82
CA ASP A 169 -18.21 -8.73 9.16
C ASP A 169 -18.98 -7.50 8.71
N GLY A 170 -20.13 -7.74 8.08
CA GLY A 170 -20.99 -6.68 7.52
C GLY A 170 -20.41 -5.98 6.29
N SER A 171 -19.33 -6.49 5.70
CA SER A 171 -18.84 -5.97 4.42
C SER A 171 -19.83 -6.25 3.28
N ALA A 172 -19.82 -5.38 2.26
CA ALA A 172 -20.56 -5.59 1.02
C ALA A 172 -19.87 -6.59 0.07
N ILE A 173 -18.78 -7.24 0.53
CA ILE A 173 -17.99 -8.15 -0.30
C ILE A 173 -18.74 -9.49 -0.45
N PRO A 174 -19.00 -9.96 -1.68
CA PRO A 174 -19.61 -11.26 -1.90
C PRO A 174 -18.76 -12.40 -1.29
N ARG A 175 -19.42 -13.37 -0.64
CA ARG A 175 -18.72 -14.48 0.03
C ARG A 175 -17.85 -15.30 -0.93
N ASP A 176 -18.25 -15.44 -2.18
CA ASP A 176 -17.48 -16.16 -3.20
C ASP A 176 -16.18 -15.41 -3.55
N VAL A 177 -16.21 -14.07 -3.65
CA VAL A 177 -15.02 -13.23 -3.82
C VAL A 177 -14.10 -13.39 -2.61
N ALA A 178 -14.65 -13.28 -1.41
CA ALA A 178 -13.88 -13.48 -0.18
C ALA A 178 -13.21 -14.86 -0.15
N ASN A 179 -13.95 -15.92 -0.44
CA ASN A 179 -13.42 -17.28 -0.49
C ASN A 179 -12.27 -17.43 -1.51
N ARG A 180 -12.36 -16.81 -2.69
CA ARG A 180 -11.29 -16.86 -3.70
C ARG A 180 -10.04 -16.12 -3.26
N VAL A 181 -10.17 -14.91 -2.70
CA VAL A 181 -9.06 -14.13 -2.13
C VAL A 181 -8.33 -14.92 -1.05
N VAL A 182 -9.11 -15.52 -0.14
CA VAL A 182 -8.61 -16.34 0.96
C VAL A 182 -7.90 -17.59 0.46
N ALA A 183 -8.48 -18.29 -0.52
CA ALA A 183 -7.90 -19.47 -1.13
C ALA A 183 -6.54 -19.16 -1.78
N LEU A 184 -6.44 -18.07 -2.56
CA LEU A 184 -5.18 -17.62 -3.15
C LEU A 184 -4.09 -17.39 -2.09
N ALA A 185 -4.43 -16.70 -1.01
CA ALA A 185 -3.50 -16.44 0.08
C ALA A 185 -3.06 -17.73 0.80
N ILE A 186 -3.98 -18.68 1.02
CA ILE A 186 -3.67 -19.97 1.65
C ILE A 186 -2.77 -20.82 0.75
N ASP A 187 -3.05 -20.91 -0.54
CA ASP A 187 -2.28 -21.73 -1.47
C ASP A 187 -0.86 -21.19 -1.65
N ALA A 188 -0.72 -19.86 -1.75
CA ALA A 188 0.58 -19.20 -1.71
C ALA A 188 1.31 -19.50 -0.38
N ALA A 189 0.62 -19.40 0.76
CA ALA A 189 1.22 -19.62 2.06
C ALA A 189 1.65 -21.08 2.29
N ARG A 190 0.88 -22.06 1.80
CA ARG A 190 1.23 -23.49 1.86
C ARG A 190 2.51 -23.77 1.08
N THR A 191 2.62 -23.21 -0.12
CA THR A 191 3.84 -23.31 -0.93
C THR A 191 5.00 -22.64 -0.21
N ALA A 192 4.76 -21.45 0.33
CA ALA A 192 5.79 -20.63 0.96
C ALA A 192 6.37 -21.21 2.27
N ALA A 193 5.52 -21.89 3.04
CA ALA A 193 5.85 -22.50 4.33
C ALA A 193 6.30 -23.97 4.22
N ALA A 194 6.24 -24.58 3.04
CA ALA A 194 6.67 -25.97 2.87
C ALA A 194 8.21 -26.09 3.03
N PRO A 195 8.70 -27.12 3.73
CA PRO A 195 10.14 -27.38 3.82
C PRO A 195 10.68 -27.80 2.45
N ALA A 196 11.80 -27.19 2.03
CA ALA A 196 12.54 -27.58 0.84
C ALA A 196 14.05 -27.66 1.13
N PRO A 197 14.81 -28.55 0.46
CA PRO A 197 16.22 -28.81 0.78
C PRO A 197 17.14 -27.58 0.76
N SER A 198 16.78 -26.56 -0.03
CA SER A 198 17.58 -25.33 -0.23
C SER A 198 16.82 -24.06 0.15
N ARG A 199 15.70 -24.17 0.88
CA ARG A 199 14.86 -23.01 1.20
C ARG A 199 14.38 -23.05 2.63
N VAL A 200 14.65 -21.96 3.35
CA VAL A 200 14.04 -21.75 4.68
C VAL A 200 12.55 -21.47 4.46
N PRO A 201 11.64 -22.16 5.17
CA PRO A 201 10.23 -21.83 5.13
C PRO A 201 9.96 -20.37 5.50
N SER A 202 9.03 -19.74 4.80
CA SER A 202 8.62 -18.37 5.14
C SER A 202 7.90 -18.33 6.48
N ARG A 203 8.43 -17.53 7.42
CA ARG A 203 7.79 -17.34 8.74
C ARG A 203 6.47 -16.58 8.62
N HIS A 204 6.38 -15.68 7.64
CA HIS A 204 5.18 -14.88 7.41
C HIS A 204 4.06 -15.71 6.80
N ALA A 205 4.39 -16.66 5.93
CA ALA A 205 3.45 -17.63 5.39
C ALA A 205 2.98 -18.62 6.47
N ALA A 206 3.92 -19.17 7.24
CA ALA A 206 3.59 -20.07 8.34
C ALA A 206 2.70 -19.40 9.40
N LEU A 207 2.94 -18.12 9.70
CA LEU A 207 2.08 -17.31 10.56
C LEU A 207 0.68 -17.11 9.98
N LEU A 208 0.55 -16.82 8.68
CA LEU A 208 -0.75 -16.70 8.02
C LEU A 208 -1.56 -18.00 8.17
N LEU A 209 -0.95 -19.15 7.93
CA LEU A 209 -1.60 -20.45 8.09
C LEU A 209 -1.98 -20.72 9.56
N ALA A 210 -1.07 -20.47 10.50
CA ALA A 210 -1.33 -20.70 11.92
C ALA A 210 -2.49 -19.85 12.44
N ASP A 211 -2.54 -18.58 12.04
CA ASP A 211 -3.61 -17.66 12.40
C ASP A 211 -4.97 -18.10 11.83
N ARG A 212 -5.00 -18.64 10.61
CA ARG A 212 -6.22 -19.20 10.02
C ARG A 212 -6.70 -20.45 10.73
N VAL A 213 -5.82 -21.43 10.96
CA VAL A 213 -6.17 -22.65 11.69
C VAL A 213 -6.69 -22.32 13.10
N ALA A 214 -6.09 -21.32 13.75
CA ALA A 214 -6.56 -20.83 15.05
C ALA A 214 -7.95 -20.18 14.97
N ALA A 215 -8.18 -19.29 13.99
CA ALA A 215 -9.48 -18.64 13.80
C ALA A 215 -10.60 -19.66 13.49
N GLU A 216 -10.32 -20.64 12.65
CA GLU A 216 -11.24 -21.73 12.34
C GLU A 216 -11.51 -22.63 13.54
N ALA A 217 -10.51 -22.87 14.40
CA ALA A 217 -10.69 -23.64 15.62
C ALA A 217 -11.63 -22.94 16.60
N VAL A 218 -11.47 -21.62 16.78
CA VAL A 218 -12.35 -20.81 17.64
C VAL A 218 -13.77 -20.78 17.08
N ARG A 219 -13.93 -20.51 15.79
CA ARG A 219 -15.24 -20.44 15.14
C ARG A 219 -16.03 -21.75 15.25
N ASP A 220 -15.34 -22.88 15.09
CA ASP A 220 -15.99 -24.20 15.02
C ASP A 220 -15.93 -24.95 16.38
N ALA A 221 -15.39 -24.31 17.43
CA ALA A 221 -15.12 -24.92 18.74
C ALA A 221 -14.34 -26.26 18.64
N ASP A 222 -13.40 -26.35 17.70
CA ASP A 222 -12.66 -27.58 17.38
C ASP A 222 -11.33 -27.64 18.14
N ILE A 223 -11.31 -28.44 19.21
CA ILE A 223 -10.13 -28.65 20.06
C ILE A 223 -8.98 -29.35 19.31
N GLY A 224 -9.28 -30.23 18.35
CA GLY A 224 -8.27 -30.90 17.54
C GLY A 224 -7.55 -29.90 16.63
N ARG A 225 -8.31 -29.02 15.99
CA ARG A 225 -7.77 -27.93 15.18
C ARG A 225 -7.01 -26.91 16.03
N ALA A 226 -7.49 -26.61 17.24
CA ALA A 226 -6.78 -25.76 18.19
C ALA A 226 -5.40 -26.32 18.54
N ALA A 227 -5.32 -27.62 18.85
CA ALA A 227 -4.04 -28.30 19.12
C ALA A 227 -3.07 -28.23 17.92
N SER A 228 -3.59 -28.32 16.69
CA SER A 228 -2.81 -28.12 15.46
C SER A 228 -2.27 -26.69 15.37
N ALA A 229 -3.10 -25.67 15.60
CA ALA A 229 -2.66 -24.27 15.60
C ALA A 229 -1.59 -24.01 16.68
N GLU A 230 -1.75 -24.56 17.89
CA GLU A 230 -0.72 -24.46 18.93
C GLU A 230 0.61 -25.05 18.50
N SER A 231 0.59 -26.22 17.84
CA SER A 231 1.80 -26.84 17.29
C SER A 231 2.46 -25.93 16.26
N MET A 232 1.68 -25.31 15.36
CA MET A 232 2.19 -24.36 14.37
C MET A 232 2.83 -23.14 15.02
N PHE A 233 2.22 -22.54 16.05
CA PHE A 233 2.81 -21.42 16.80
C PHE A 233 4.10 -21.81 17.54
N ARG A 234 4.19 -23.03 18.08
CA ARG A 234 5.45 -23.53 18.67
C ARG A 234 6.55 -23.67 17.63
N ASN A 235 6.23 -24.21 16.45
CA ASN A 235 7.18 -24.31 15.35
C ASN A 235 7.64 -22.93 14.86
N LEU A 236 6.72 -21.96 14.80
CA LEU A 236 7.05 -20.56 14.51
C LEU A 236 8.02 -19.96 15.52
N ALA A 237 7.93 -20.30 16.81
CA ALA A 237 8.90 -19.85 17.80
C ALA A 237 10.32 -20.43 17.59
N THR A 238 10.45 -21.55 16.87
CA THR A 238 11.74 -22.08 16.43
C THR A 238 12.23 -21.37 15.16
N LEU A 239 11.32 -21.07 14.23
CA LEU A 239 11.63 -20.41 12.95
C LEU A 239 11.92 -18.90 13.10
N ASP A 240 11.23 -18.22 14.02
CA ASP A 240 11.36 -16.79 14.33
C ASP A 240 11.50 -16.59 15.87
N PRO A 241 12.67 -16.92 16.45
CA PRO A 241 12.86 -16.89 17.90
C PRO A 241 12.67 -15.52 18.54
N LEU A 242 12.92 -14.44 17.79
CA LEU A 242 12.75 -13.06 18.27
C LEU A 242 11.29 -12.78 18.64
N ARG A 243 10.33 -13.43 17.96
CA ARG A 243 8.90 -13.34 18.24
C ARG A 243 8.37 -14.50 19.10
N GLY A 244 9.24 -15.27 19.75
CA GLY A 244 8.83 -16.42 20.59
C GLY A 244 7.80 -16.06 21.68
N ASN A 245 7.96 -14.91 22.33
CA ASN A 245 6.97 -14.43 23.32
C ASN A 245 5.63 -14.07 22.66
N TYR A 246 5.65 -13.49 21.47
CA TYR A 246 4.45 -13.18 20.71
C TYR A 246 3.67 -14.46 20.38
N TYR A 247 4.32 -15.51 19.89
CA TYR A 247 3.65 -16.78 19.59
C TYR A 247 3.09 -17.47 20.84
N ARG A 248 3.77 -17.35 21.99
CA ARG A 248 3.23 -17.82 23.28
C ARG A 248 1.94 -17.09 23.63
N THR A 249 1.91 -15.76 23.49
CA THR A 249 0.68 -14.98 23.69
C THR A 249 -0.43 -15.38 22.71
N ARG A 250 -0.12 -15.76 21.47
CA ARG A 250 -1.13 -16.28 20.51
C ARG A 250 -1.75 -17.59 21.02
N ILE A 251 -0.94 -18.52 21.52
CA ILE A 251 -1.39 -19.78 22.13
C ILE A 251 -2.30 -19.51 23.34
N ASP A 252 -1.88 -18.62 24.24
CA ASP A 252 -2.65 -18.31 25.45
C ASP A 252 -4.02 -17.71 25.09
N ARG A 253 -4.08 -16.82 24.09
CA ARG A 253 -5.35 -16.26 23.57
C ARG A 253 -6.24 -17.31 22.93
N LEU A 254 -5.67 -18.23 22.15
CA LEU A 254 -6.42 -19.33 21.53
C LEU A 254 -7.07 -20.20 22.61
N ARG A 255 -6.32 -20.57 23.65
CA ARG A 255 -6.85 -21.35 24.79
C ARG A 255 -7.95 -20.61 25.52
N ALA A 256 -7.76 -19.32 25.78
CA ALA A 256 -8.77 -18.49 26.47
C ALA A 256 -10.07 -18.36 25.66
N ALA A 257 -10.00 -18.36 24.32
CA ALA A 257 -11.17 -18.27 23.46
C ALA A 257 -11.99 -19.58 23.37
N LEU A 258 -11.41 -20.70 23.80
CA LEU A 258 -12.02 -22.04 23.75
C LEU A 258 -12.34 -22.62 25.13
N ALA A 259 -12.04 -21.88 26.20
CA ALA A 259 -12.36 -22.22 27.59
C ALA A 259 -13.79 -21.79 27.93
#